data_AF-A0A1A9BKA2-F1
#
_entry.id   AF-A0A1A9BKA2-F1
#
_cell.length_a   1.000
_cell.length_b   1.000
_cell.length_c   1.000
_cell.angle_alpha   90.00
_cell.angle_beta   90.00
_cell.angle_gamma   90.00
#
_symmetry.space_group_name_H-M   'P 1'
#
loop_
_entity.id
_entity.type
_entity.pdbx_description
1 polymer ?
#
loop_
_entity_poly.entity_id
_entity_poly.type
_entity_poly.pdbx_seq_one_letter_code
_entity_poly.pdbx_strand_id
1 'polypeptide(L)'
;MTAAADEERPRYGYGRGGRPLWSSRDRDAEALRRVLRRAGLRDVDERHLDGFAVEGANASMDGPEPFSVAYCGTSDVPQTVTGYRTVLERAGYHVDADPLGEHVLLVPRQPAQAAAPSERRLMAAAVVCAVVAAVALLASWIGSGAVRLAGGVGSAVLGVATVLLAAQWYRRRANLD
;
A
#
# COMPACT_ATOMS: atom_id res chain seq x y z
N MET A 1 25.27 -37.67 14.22
CA MET A 1 24.00 -36.96 14.46
C MET A 1 24.33 -35.52 14.84
N THR A 2 24.53 -34.66 13.85
CA THR A 2 24.63 -33.21 14.06
C THR A 2 23.25 -32.64 13.84
N ALA A 3 22.63 -32.12 14.91
CA ALA A 3 21.40 -31.36 14.82
C ALA A 3 21.65 -30.20 13.85
N ALA A 4 20.95 -30.18 12.72
CA ALA A 4 20.87 -28.99 11.90
C ALA A 4 20.34 -27.88 12.81
N ALA A 5 21.13 -26.81 12.96
CA ALA A 5 20.58 -25.57 13.47
C ALA A 5 19.43 -25.22 12.52
N ASP A 6 18.19 -25.33 13.00
CA ASP A 6 17.05 -24.74 12.32
C ASP A 6 17.43 -23.27 12.10
N GLU A 7 17.78 -22.92 10.86
CA GLU A 7 18.03 -21.54 10.48
C GLU A 7 16.74 -20.78 10.77
N GLU A 8 16.73 -20.08 11.90
CA GLU A 8 15.58 -19.33 12.36
C GLU A 8 15.17 -18.39 11.24
N ARG A 9 13.96 -18.57 10.71
CA ARG A 9 13.50 -17.77 9.57
C ARG A 9 12.93 -16.45 10.09
N PRO A 10 13.23 -15.32 9.46
CA PRO A 10 12.65 -14.04 9.86
C PRO A 10 11.13 -14.07 9.79
N ARG A 11 10.48 -13.63 10.87
CA ARG A 11 9.02 -13.65 11.02
C ARG A 11 8.27 -12.95 9.88
N TYR A 12 8.86 -11.92 9.30
CA TYR A 12 8.27 -11.15 8.20
C TYR A 12 9.00 -11.34 6.86
N GLY A 13 9.83 -12.38 6.77
CA GLY A 13 10.59 -12.71 5.56
C GLY A 13 11.76 -11.76 5.32
N TYR A 14 12.07 -11.50 4.06
CA TYR A 14 13.24 -10.74 3.65
C TYR A 14 12.83 -9.50 2.84
N GLY A 15 13.51 -8.38 3.09
CA GLY A 15 13.44 -7.16 2.31
C GLY A 15 14.36 -7.18 1.09
N ARG A 16 14.51 -6.03 0.42
CA ARG A 16 15.49 -5.86 -0.66
C ARG A 16 16.90 -6.22 -0.17
N GLY A 17 17.69 -6.87 -1.03
CA GLY A 17 19.06 -7.28 -0.70
C GLY A 17 19.16 -8.44 0.28
N GLY A 18 18.05 -9.16 0.56
CA GLY A 18 18.06 -10.27 1.51
C GLY A 18 18.11 -9.83 2.97
N ARG A 19 17.82 -8.55 3.27
CA ARG A 19 17.77 -8.06 4.65
C ARG A 19 16.67 -8.80 5.43
N PRO A 20 16.98 -9.51 6.52
CA PRO A 20 15.96 -10.20 7.32
C PRO A 20 15.05 -9.20 8.02
N LEU A 21 13.75 -9.50 8.05
CA LEU A 21 12.71 -8.67 8.70
C LEU A 21 12.20 -9.41 9.95
N TRP A 22 12.88 -9.19 11.07
CA TRP A 22 12.59 -9.89 12.32
C TRP A 22 11.39 -9.31 13.05
N SER A 23 11.31 -7.98 13.04
CA SER A 23 10.32 -7.23 13.79
C SER A 23 9.22 -6.66 12.88
N SER A 24 8.11 -6.32 13.51
CA SER A 24 7.04 -5.59 12.84
C SER A 24 7.53 -4.22 12.34
N ARG A 25 8.49 -3.60 13.05
CA ARG A 25 9.17 -2.36 12.67
C ARG A 25 10.01 -2.54 11.39
N ASP A 26 10.73 -3.64 11.24
CA ASP A 26 11.50 -3.93 10.01
C ASP A 26 10.59 -4.05 8.79
N ARG A 27 9.46 -4.75 8.96
CA ARG A 27 8.43 -4.86 7.93
C ARG A 27 7.85 -3.50 7.56
N ASP A 28 7.52 -2.68 8.55
CA ASP A 28 6.91 -1.37 8.34
C ASP A 28 7.90 -0.39 7.68
N ALA A 29 9.17 -0.40 8.10
CA ALA A 29 10.25 0.35 7.43
C ALA A 29 10.41 -0.11 5.97
N GLU A 30 10.43 -1.43 5.73
CA GLU A 30 10.54 -1.97 4.38
C GLU A 30 9.32 -1.62 3.50
N ALA A 31 8.13 -1.47 4.08
CA ALA A 31 6.96 -0.99 3.36
C ALA A 31 7.17 0.45 2.85
N LEU A 32 7.71 1.35 3.67
CA LEU A 32 8.09 2.71 3.26
C LEU A 32 9.12 2.68 2.13
N ARG A 33 10.19 1.88 2.28
CA ARG A 33 11.22 1.74 1.22
C ARG A 33 10.61 1.25 -0.10
N ARG A 34 9.67 0.28 -0.05
CA ARG A 34 8.97 -0.22 -1.25
C ARG A 34 8.10 0.84 -1.90
N VAL A 35 7.49 1.75 -1.14
CA VAL A 35 6.68 2.85 -1.68
C VAL A 35 7.57 3.81 -2.45
N LEU A 36 8.66 4.26 -1.82
CA LEU A 36 9.61 5.19 -2.45
C LEU A 36 10.25 4.58 -3.71
N ARG A 37 10.68 3.31 -3.65
CA ARG A 37 11.25 2.60 -4.82
C ARG A 37 10.25 2.43 -5.95
N ARG A 38 8.96 2.18 -5.65
CA ARG A 38 7.92 2.09 -6.69
C ARG A 38 7.68 3.41 -7.41
N ALA A 39 8.00 4.54 -6.77
CA ALA A 39 7.99 5.85 -7.40
C ALA A 39 9.30 6.20 -8.14
N GLY A 40 10.21 5.23 -8.32
CA GLY A 40 11.50 5.44 -9.01
C GLY A 40 12.58 6.09 -8.14
N LEU A 41 12.30 6.32 -6.85
CA LEU A 41 13.29 6.89 -5.93
C LEU A 41 14.29 5.81 -5.50
N ARG A 42 15.56 6.21 -5.40
CA ARG A 42 16.66 5.29 -5.09
C ARG A 42 16.90 5.21 -3.58
N ASP A 43 16.99 3.97 -3.09
CA ASP A 43 17.38 3.63 -1.72
C ASP A 43 18.90 3.75 -1.59
N VAL A 44 19.40 4.27 -0.48
CA VAL A 44 20.83 4.30 -0.22
C VAL A 44 21.37 2.88 -0.06
N ASP A 45 22.50 2.58 -0.70
CA ASP A 45 23.20 1.30 -0.55
C ASP A 45 24.71 1.49 -0.59
N GLU A 46 25.46 0.42 -0.29
CA GLU A 46 26.93 0.47 -0.25
C GLU A 46 27.57 0.91 -1.58
N ARG A 47 26.87 0.77 -2.69
CA ARG A 47 27.35 1.14 -4.04
C ARG A 47 26.90 2.54 -4.46
N HIS A 48 25.81 3.05 -3.87
CA HIS A 48 25.22 4.34 -4.18
C HIS A 48 24.87 5.06 -2.87
N LEU A 49 25.73 5.98 -2.47
CA LEU A 49 25.55 6.77 -1.26
C LEU A 49 24.48 7.87 -1.42
N ASP A 50 24.05 8.14 -2.65
CA ASP A 50 22.96 9.06 -2.95
C ASP A 50 21.60 8.33 -3.03
N GLY A 51 20.67 8.71 -2.15
CA GLY A 51 19.34 8.12 -2.11
C GLY A 51 18.60 8.47 -0.83
N PHE A 52 17.43 7.86 -0.64
CA PHE A 52 16.73 7.94 0.63
C PHE A 52 17.27 6.89 1.61
N ALA A 53 17.29 7.23 2.89
CA ALA A 53 17.35 6.26 3.98
C ALA A 53 16.03 6.28 4.75
N VAL A 54 15.62 5.11 5.24
CA VAL A 54 14.52 4.97 6.19
C VAL A 54 15.08 4.34 7.44
N GLU A 55 15.03 5.06 8.55
CA GLU A 55 15.48 4.59 9.85
C GLU A 55 14.36 4.74 10.87
N GLY A 56 14.44 3.98 11.95
CA GLY A 56 13.57 4.24 13.09
C GLY A 56 14.11 5.45 13.84
N ALA A 57 13.28 6.46 14.14
CA ALA A 57 13.75 7.72 14.73
C ALA A 57 14.38 7.58 16.13
N ASN A 58 14.37 6.38 16.74
CA ASN A 58 15.12 6.03 17.95
C ASN A 58 15.32 4.50 18.11
N ALA A 59 16.18 4.11 19.07
CA ALA A 59 16.72 2.75 19.25
C ALA A 59 15.72 1.68 19.76
N SER A 60 14.45 2.05 20.03
CA SER A 60 13.47 1.08 20.51
C SER A 60 13.03 0.15 19.38
N MET A 61 13.28 -1.15 19.52
CA MET A 61 12.96 -2.16 18.48
C MET A 61 11.45 -2.26 18.18
N ASP A 62 10.58 -1.92 19.14
CA ASP A 62 9.12 -2.11 19.02
C ASP A 62 8.28 -0.87 19.42
N GLY A 63 8.91 0.27 19.74
CA GLY A 63 8.21 1.48 20.18
C GLY A 63 7.28 2.11 19.12
N PRO A 64 6.36 2.99 19.55
CA PRO A 64 5.44 3.72 18.65
C PRO A 64 6.12 4.86 17.88
N GLU A 65 7.45 4.91 17.91
CA GLU A 65 8.24 6.00 17.36
C GLU A 65 8.08 6.09 15.84
N PRO A 66 8.13 7.32 15.28
CA PRO A 66 8.06 7.51 13.85
C PRO A 66 9.31 6.95 13.16
N PHE A 67 9.19 6.72 11.85
CA PHE A 67 10.34 6.51 10.98
C PHE A 67 10.88 7.86 10.51
N SER A 68 12.21 8.01 10.51
CA SER A 68 12.88 9.10 9.83
C SER A 68 13.13 8.71 8.37
N VAL A 69 12.77 9.60 7.45
CA VAL A 69 13.10 9.48 6.03
C VAL A 69 13.96 10.67 5.65
N ALA A 70 15.20 10.39 5.27
CA ALA A 70 16.19 11.42 4.96
C ALA A 70 16.79 11.17 3.58
N TYR A 71 17.29 12.23 2.92
CA TYR A 71 18.17 12.10 1.78
C TYR A 71 19.62 12.03 2.27
N CYS A 72 20.37 11.02 1.82
CA CYS A 72 21.77 10.78 2.23
C CYS A 72 22.80 11.33 1.25
N GLY A 73 22.37 11.91 0.14
CA GLY A 73 23.28 12.43 -0.87
C GLY A 73 23.75 13.87 -0.62
N THR A 74 24.63 14.33 -1.50
CA THR A 74 25.31 15.64 -1.36
C THR A 74 24.69 16.77 -2.21
N SER A 75 23.72 16.45 -3.07
CA SER A 75 23.09 17.38 -4.02
C SER A 75 21.78 17.98 -3.51
N ASP A 76 21.27 19.01 -4.21
CA ASP A 76 20.11 19.86 -3.87
C ASP A 76 18.98 19.13 -3.10
N VAL A 77 19.03 19.26 -1.78
CA VAL A 77 18.27 18.49 -0.79
C VAL A 77 16.78 18.88 -0.71
N PRO A 78 16.38 20.16 -0.81
CA PRO A 78 14.99 20.58 -0.57
C PRO A 78 13.98 20.00 -1.57
N GLN A 79 14.32 19.96 -2.86
CA GLN A 79 13.42 19.42 -3.89
C GLN A 79 13.26 17.90 -3.75
N THR A 80 14.35 17.21 -3.41
CA THR A 80 14.38 15.76 -3.25
C THR A 80 13.51 15.31 -2.08
N VAL A 81 13.64 15.97 -0.92
CA VAL A 81 12.83 15.66 0.27
C VAL A 81 11.35 15.99 0.04
N THR A 82 11.05 17.07 -0.70
CA THR A 82 9.66 17.39 -1.10
C THR A 82 9.06 16.30 -1.99
N GLY A 83 9.86 15.70 -2.87
CA GLY A 83 9.46 14.55 -3.68
C GLY A 83 9.11 13.34 -2.81
N TYR A 84 9.90 13.06 -1.76
CA TYR A 84 9.65 11.95 -0.84
C TYR A 84 8.33 12.13 -0.08
N ARG A 85 8.10 13.35 0.45
CA ARG A 85 6.83 13.71 1.10
C ARG A 85 5.65 13.44 0.17
N THR A 86 5.71 13.96 -1.06
CA THR A 86 4.62 13.82 -2.04
C THR A 86 4.30 12.35 -2.33
N VAL A 87 5.31 11.51 -2.49
CA VAL A 87 5.13 10.08 -2.77
C VAL A 87 4.49 9.36 -1.57
N LEU A 88 4.95 9.65 -0.35
CA LEU A 88 4.44 9.05 0.87
C LEU A 88 2.99 9.48 1.16
N GLU A 89 2.68 10.77 1.02
CA GLU A 89 1.31 11.29 1.17
C GLU A 89 0.36 10.69 0.14
N ARG A 90 0.77 10.56 -1.12
CA ARG A 90 -0.02 9.87 -2.17
C ARG A 90 -0.27 8.40 -1.87
N ALA A 91 0.64 7.76 -1.14
CA ALA A 91 0.48 6.39 -0.65
C ALA A 91 -0.35 6.31 0.65
N GLY A 92 -0.84 7.44 1.16
CA GLY A 92 -1.71 7.52 2.34
C GLY A 92 -0.96 7.56 3.67
N TYR A 93 0.33 7.87 3.66
CA TYR A 93 1.08 8.12 4.89
C TYR A 93 0.88 9.56 5.37
N HIS A 94 0.84 9.73 6.69
CA HIS A 94 1.02 11.05 7.28
C HIS A 94 2.52 11.34 7.37
N VAL A 95 2.92 12.55 7.02
CA VAL A 95 4.33 12.93 6.93
C VAL A 95 4.51 14.31 7.55
N ASP A 96 5.32 14.37 8.60
CA ASP A 96 5.68 15.61 9.27
C ASP A 96 7.12 16.00 8.94
N ALA A 97 7.44 17.29 9.04
CA ALA A 97 8.83 17.73 9.03
C ALA A 97 9.45 17.48 10.41
N ASP A 98 10.69 17.02 10.45
CA ASP A 98 11.45 16.96 11.71
C ASP A 98 11.84 18.39 12.14
N PRO A 99 11.41 18.86 13.33
CA PRO A 99 11.81 20.19 13.82
C PRO A 99 13.32 20.31 14.09
N LEU A 100 14.04 19.20 14.24
CA LEU A 100 15.48 19.17 14.49
C LEU A 100 16.30 18.97 13.21
N GLY A 101 15.66 18.63 12.09
CA GLY A 101 16.32 18.36 10.82
C GLY A 101 15.47 18.84 9.66
N GLU A 102 15.83 19.98 9.05
CA GLU A 102 15.10 20.59 7.93
C GLU A 102 14.93 19.69 6.70
N HIS A 103 15.66 18.57 6.65
CA HIS A 103 15.67 17.62 5.54
C HIS A 103 15.32 16.19 5.95
N VAL A 104 14.74 16.03 7.14
CA VAL A 104 14.26 14.76 7.66
C VAL A 104 12.73 14.83 7.75
N LEU A 105 12.09 13.79 7.22
CA LEU A 105 10.66 13.59 7.34
C LEU A 105 10.37 12.57 8.42
N LEU A 106 9.41 12.86 9.29
CA LEU A 106 8.91 11.94 10.29
C LEU A 106 7.63 11.29 9.76
N VAL A 107 7.62 9.97 9.69
CA VAL A 107 6.48 9.18 9.24
C VAL A 107 5.99 8.36 10.42
N PRO A 108 4.86 8.73 11.06
CA PRO A 108 4.30 7.94 12.14
C PRO A 108 4.06 6.51 11.71
N ARG A 109 4.33 5.58 12.62
CA ARG A 109 4.07 4.18 12.38
C ARG A 109 2.57 3.99 12.22
N GLN A 110 2.12 3.65 11.01
CA GLN A 110 0.73 3.26 10.82
C GLN A 110 0.49 1.96 11.60
N PRO A 111 -0.54 1.88 12.46
CA PRO A 111 -0.96 0.62 13.04
C PRO A 111 -1.24 -0.32 11.88
N ALA A 112 -0.55 -1.47 11.85
CA ALA A 112 -0.47 -2.41 10.74
C ALA A 112 -1.70 -2.28 9.84
N GLN A 113 -1.56 -1.50 8.75
CA GLN A 113 -2.67 -1.18 7.86
C GLN A 113 -3.38 -2.50 7.60
N ALA A 114 -4.63 -2.61 8.05
CA ALA A 114 -5.48 -3.75 7.74
C ALA A 114 -5.42 -3.88 6.23
N ALA A 115 -4.65 -4.87 5.77
CA ALA A 115 -4.07 -4.89 4.43
C ALA A 115 -5.16 -4.45 3.46
N ALA A 116 -4.97 -3.28 2.83
CA ALA A 116 -5.88 -2.80 1.81
C ALA A 116 -6.20 -4.02 0.92
N PRO A 117 -7.49 -4.38 0.74
CA PRO A 117 -7.85 -5.66 0.18
C PRO A 117 -7.08 -5.82 -1.11
N SER A 118 -6.23 -6.86 -1.15
CA SER A 118 -5.34 -7.08 -2.28
C SER A 118 -6.15 -7.02 -3.57
N GLU A 119 -5.56 -6.55 -4.67
CA GLU A 119 -6.27 -6.45 -5.96
C GLU A 119 -7.00 -7.75 -6.32
N ARG A 120 -6.47 -8.91 -5.90
CA ARG A 120 -7.12 -10.22 -5.99
C ARG A 120 -8.42 -10.33 -5.17
N ARG A 121 -8.46 -9.80 -3.94
CA ARG A 121 -9.68 -9.75 -3.11
C ARG A 121 -10.71 -8.78 -3.68
N LEU A 122 -10.27 -7.65 -4.24
CA LEU A 122 -11.15 -6.71 -4.94
C LEU A 122 -11.73 -7.32 -6.23
N MET A 123 -10.90 -8.02 -7.01
CA MET A 123 -11.37 -8.78 -8.18
C MET A 123 -12.32 -9.92 -7.78
N ALA A 124 -12.01 -10.67 -6.73
CA ALA A 124 -12.90 -11.74 -6.25
C ALA A 124 -14.25 -11.17 -5.79
N ALA A 125 -14.25 -10.06 -5.05
CA ALA A 125 -15.49 -9.38 -4.65
C ALA A 125 -16.28 -8.88 -5.87
N ALA A 126 -15.61 -8.28 -6.86
CA ALA A 126 -16.26 -7.84 -8.09
C ALA A 126 -16.88 -8.99 -8.89
N VAL A 127 -16.17 -10.13 -9.00
CA VAL A 127 -16.68 -11.35 -9.66
C VAL A 127 -17.88 -11.90 -8.91
N VAL A 128 -17.82 -12.00 -7.58
CA VAL A 128 -18.96 -12.46 -6.76
C VAL A 128 -20.16 -11.53 -6.95
N CYS A 129 -19.98 -10.21 -6.92
CA CYS A 129 -21.05 -9.25 -7.18
C CYS A 129 -21.64 -9.41 -8.58
N ALA A 130 -20.80 -9.59 -9.62
CA ALA A 130 -21.27 -9.80 -10.99
C ALA A 130 -22.08 -11.11 -11.14
N VAL A 131 -21.63 -12.19 -10.50
CA VAL A 131 -22.36 -13.48 -10.50
C VAL A 131 -23.69 -13.34 -9.78
N VAL A 132 -23.73 -12.70 -8.60
CA VAL A 132 -24.99 -12.47 -7.87
C VAL A 132 -25.95 -11.61 -8.69
N ALA A 133 -25.46 -10.57 -9.36
CA ALA A 133 -26.27 -9.73 -10.26
C ALA A 133 -26.85 -10.54 -11.42
N ALA A 134 -26.05 -11.40 -12.06
CA ALA A 134 -26.50 -12.26 -13.16
C ALA A 134 -27.55 -13.29 -12.71
N VAL A 135 -27.38 -13.89 -11.53
CA VAL A 135 -28.36 -14.82 -10.94
C VAL A 135 -29.67 -14.10 -10.60
N ALA A 136 -29.60 -12.91 -10.00
CA ALA A 136 -30.78 -12.10 -9.71
C ALA A 136 -31.52 -11.69 -10.99
N LEU A 137 -30.77 -11.34 -12.04
CA LEU A 137 -31.33 -11.05 -13.36
C LEU A 137 -32.07 -12.28 -13.89
N LEU A 138 -31.42 -13.45 -13.97
CA LEU A 138 -32.05 -14.68 -14.45
C LEU A 138 -33.31 -15.06 -13.65
N ALA A 139 -33.26 -14.93 -12.32
CA ALA A 139 -34.43 -15.19 -11.46
C ALA A 139 -35.60 -14.24 -11.76
N SER A 140 -35.32 -12.99 -12.14
CA SER A 140 -36.37 -12.02 -12.53
C SER A 140 -37.06 -12.34 -13.86
N TRP A 141 -36.42 -13.10 -14.75
CA TRP A 141 -37.01 -13.54 -16.02
C TRP A 141 -37.95 -14.75 -15.86
N ILE A 142 -37.71 -15.59 -14.85
CA ILE A 142 -38.44 -16.85 -14.64
C ILE A 142 -39.60 -16.67 -13.63
N GLY A 143 -39.58 -15.62 -12.80
CA GLY A 143 -40.61 -15.36 -11.79
C GLY A 143 -41.89 -14.70 -12.32
N SER A 144 -43.06 -15.23 -11.93
CA SER A 144 -44.37 -14.60 -12.15
C SER A 144 -44.81 -13.73 -10.96
N GLY A 145 -45.35 -12.53 -11.23
CA GLY A 145 -45.97 -11.64 -10.23
C GLY A 145 -45.00 -10.66 -9.55
N ALA A 146 -44.90 -10.71 -8.22
CA ALA A 146 -44.18 -9.74 -7.38
C ALA A 146 -42.65 -9.72 -7.57
N VAL A 147 -42.06 -10.78 -8.13
CA VAL A 147 -40.61 -10.92 -8.36
C VAL A 147 -40.09 -10.01 -9.48
N ARG A 148 -40.95 -9.64 -10.45
CA ARG A 148 -40.56 -8.77 -11.58
C ARG A 148 -40.27 -7.32 -11.18
N LEU A 149 -41.01 -6.77 -10.22
CA LEU A 149 -40.83 -5.37 -9.80
C LEU A 149 -39.62 -5.17 -8.89
N ALA A 150 -39.34 -6.12 -7.99
CA ALA A 150 -38.16 -6.07 -7.12
C ALA A 150 -36.84 -6.35 -7.90
N GLY A 151 -36.86 -7.24 -8.90
CA GLY A 151 -35.70 -7.54 -9.74
C GLY A 151 -35.29 -6.40 -10.69
N GLY A 152 -36.25 -5.60 -11.16
CA GLY A 152 -36.01 -4.48 -12.07
C GLY A 152 -35.22 -3.33 -11.43
N VAL A 153 -35.60 -2.94 -10.21
CA VAL A 153 -34.92 -1.85 -9.48
C VAL A 153 -33.51 -2.27 -9.04
N GLY A 154 -33.36 -3.52 -8.58
CA GLY A 154 -32.05 -4.06 -8.20
C GLY A 154 -31.06 -4.09 -9.37
N SER A 155 -31.53 -4.45 -10.57
CA SER A 155 -30.68 -4.51 -11.77
C SER A 155 -30.24 -3.13 -12.25
N ALA A 156 -31.10 -2.12 -12.14
CA ALA A 156 -30.76 -0.74 -12.51
C ALA A 156 -29.69 -0.15 -11.57
N VAL A 157 -29.82 -0.37 -10.26
CA VAL A 157 -28.85 0.11 -9.26
C VAL A 157 -27.49 -0.56 -9.44
N LEU A 158 -27.48 -1.89 -9.66
CA LEU A 158 -26.25 -2.63 -9.92
C LEU A 158 -25.58 -2.18 -11.21
N GLY A 159 -26.34 -1.95 -12.28
CA GLY A 159 -25.84 -1.44 -13.56
C GLY A 159 -25.15 -0.07 -13.41
N VAL A 160 -25.81 0.87 -12.73
CA VAL A 160 -25.24 2.20 -12.45
C VAL A 160 -23.98 2.10 -11.60
N ALA A 161 -23.96 1.24 -10.58
CA ALA A 161 -22.78 1.02 -9.76
C ALA A 161 -21.60 0.47 -10.56
N THR A 162 -21.82 -0.50 -11.46
CA THR A 162 -20.75 -1.02 -12.34
C THR A 162 -20.19 0.04 -13.28
N VAL A 163 -21.04 0.88 -13.87
CA VAL A 163 -20.59 1.97 -14.77
C VAL A 163 -19.77 3.00 -14.00
N LEU A 164 -20.20 3.37 -12.79
CA LEU A 164 -19.45 4.32 -11.95
C LEU A 164 -18.09 3.77 -11.52
N LEU A 165 -18.02 2.48 -11.17
CA LEU A 165 -16.77 1.82 -10.81
C LEU A 165 -15.83 1.72 -12.01
N ALA A 166 -16.34 1.37 -13.20
CA ALA A 166 -15.55 1.35 -14.43
C ALA A 166 -15.02 2.74 -14.78
N ALA A 167 -15.85 3.79 -14.65
CA ALA A 167 -15.45 5.17 -14.91
C ALA A 167 -14.43 5.70 -13.89
N GLN A 168 -14.52 5.30 -12.61
CA GLN A 168 -13.51 5.62 -11.61
C GLN A 168 -12.18 4.91 -11.89
N TRP A 169 -12.23 3.64 -12.29
CA TRP A 169 -11.03 2.88 -12.65
C TRP A 169 -10.33 3.49 -13.87
N TYR A 170 -11.09 3.86 -14.91
CA TYR A 170 -10.54 4.50 -16.10
C TYR A 170 -9.89 5.86 -15.79
N ARG A 171 -10.54 6.70 -14.96
CA ARG A 171 -9.96 7.98 -14.51
C ARG A 171 -8.68 7.81 -13.70
N ARG A 172 -8.58 6.79 -12.86
CA ARG A 172 -7.33 6.51 -12.12
C ARG A 172 -6.21 6.10 -13.06
N ARG A 173 -6.52 5.33 -14.11
CA ARG A 173 -5.52 4.86 -15.06
C ARG A 173 -5.02 5.97 -16.00
N ALA A 174 -5.91 6.84 -16.45
CA ALA A 174 -5.55 7.98 -17.31
C ALA A 174 -4.69 9.06 -16.61
N ASN A 175 -4.64 9.08 -15.27
CA ASN A 175 -3.78 9.99 -14.51
C ASN A 175 -2.41 9.38 -14.15
N LEU A 176 -2.10 8.18 -14.66
CA LEU A 176 -0.83 7.46 -14.43
C LEU A 176 0.07 7.42 -15.68
N ASP A 177 -0.40 7.93 -16.81
CA ASP A 177 0.38 8.17 -18.04
C ASP A 177 0.74 9.67 -18.13
#